data_AF-A0A952FU23-F1
#
_entry.id   AF-A0A952FU23-F1
#
_cell.length_a   1.000
_cell.length_b   1.000
_cell.length_c   1.000
_cell.angle_alpha   90.00
_cell.angle_beta   90.00
_cell.angle_gamma   90.00
#
_symmetry.space_group_name_H-M   'P 1'
#
loop_
_entity.id
_entity.type
_entity.pdbx_description
1 polymer ?
#
loop_
_entity_poly.entity_id
_entity_poly.type
_entity_poly.pdbx_seq_one_letter_code
_entity_poly.pdbx_strand_id
1 'polypeptide(L)'
;MIICRKFVFLHLHKSGGTFVNHMMMKCIPSARRIGYHLPYSQIPDAFRHLPVLGTVRNPWDYYVSWYHFQAGQSKPNALFKICSEDATLDFSATVRNLVTLCEAPERVDRLKAAFPEHFVNYGLNLTRDCIENVRASGLGFYTFLHDRLYAGADDPRILRMETLRKDLPGVLTGLSGPERMLVDDFLRSVPDLNVSDHKPY
;
A
#
# COMPACT_ATOMS: atom_id res chain seq x y z
N MET A 1 7.24 -4.47 -0.43
CA MET A 1 7.87 -5.37 0.54
C MET A 1 9.37 -5.16 0.51
N ILE A 2 9.92 -4.73 1.64
CA ILE A 2 11.36 -4.54 1.82
C ILE A 2 11.75 -5.31 3.07
N ILE A 3 12.87 -6.00 3.02
CA ILE A 3 13.43 -6.72 4.16
C ILE A 3 14.74 -6.07 4.57
N CYS A 4 15.08 -6.17 5.84
CA CYS A 4 16.43 -5.95 6.35
C CYS A 4 16.70 -6.98 7.45
N ARG A 5 17.88 -6.93 8.09
CA ARG A 5 18.23 -7.86 9.18
C ARG A 5 17.40 -7.71 10.46
N LYS A 6 16.56 -6.67 10.56
CA LYS A 6 15.89 -6.26 11.82
C LYS A 6 14.38 -6.32 11.75
N PHE A 7 13.79 -6.09 10.58
CA PHE A 7 12.34 -6.07 10.39
C PHE A 7 11.98 -6.29 8.91
N VAL A 8 10.70 -6.59 8.67
CA VAL A 8 10.09 -6.56 7.34
C VAL A 8 9.19 -5.33 7.22
N PHE A 9 9.33 -4.60 6.13
CA PHE A 9 8.46 -3.48 5.78
C PHE A 9 7.43 -3.88 4.72
N LEU A 10 6.17 -3.93 5.14
CA LEU A 10 4.99 -4.04 4.28
C LEU A 10 4.30 -2.68 4.25
N HIS A 11 3.80 -2.24 3.11
CA HIS A 11 3.11 -0.96 3.06
C HIS A 11 1.89 -1.02 2.17
N LEU A 12 0.83 -0.38 2.64
CA LEU A 12 -0.38 -0.23 1.87
C LEU A 12 -0.12 0.70 0.68
N HIS A 13 -0.78 0.43 -0.43
CA HIS A 13 -0.73 1.28 -1.61
C HIS A 13 -1.12 2.71 -1.25
N LYS A 14 -0.38 3.70 -1.79
CA LYS A 14 -0.60 5.15 -1.54
C LYS A 14 -0.49 5.61 -0.07
N SER A 15 0.22 4.84 0.78
CA SER A 15 0.43 5.15 2.20
C SER A 15 1.90 5.43 2.54
N GLY A 16 2.56 6.35 1.82
CA GLY A 16 3.94 6.76 2.14
C GLY A 16 5.04 5.72 1.85
N GLY A 17 4.70 4.61 1.18
CA GLY A 17 5.64 3.53 0.87
C GLY A 17 6.90 3.96 0.09
N THR A 18 6.75 4.89 -0.85
CA THR A 18 7.90 5.43 -1.61
C THR A 18 8.92 6.13 -0.71
N PHE A 19 8.44 6.90 0.27
CA PHE A 19 9.29 7.62 1.20
C PHE A 19 10.08 6.65 2.09
N VAL A 20 9.40 5.70 2.73
CA VAL A 20 10.07 4.70 3.59
C VAL A 20 11.00 3.80 2.76
N ASN A 21 10.59 3.41 1.55
CA ASN A 21 11.45 2.64 0.65
C ASN A 21 12.76 3.39 0.36
N HIS A 22 12.68 4.66 -0.02
CA HIS A 22 13.86 5.46 -0.30
C HIS A 22 14.75 5.60 0.95
N MET A 23 14.16 5.87 2.12
CA MET A 23 14.88 5.92 3.39
C MET A 23 15.62 4.60 3.64
N MET A 24 14.91 3.46 3.62
CA MET A 24 15.51 2.17 3.94
C MET A 24 16.64 1.83 2.98
N MET A 25 16.42 1.99 1.68
CA MET A 25 17.43 1.66 0.66
C MET A 25 18.67 2.56 0.74
N LYS A 26 18.54 3.80 1.24
CA LYS A 26 19.64 4.76 1.38
C LYS A 26 20.38 4.63 2.72
N CYS A 27 19.65 4.37 3.80
CA CYS A 27 20.17 4.49 5.16
C CYS A 27 20.48 3.13 5.82
N ILE A 28 19.93 2.02 5.33
CA ILE A 28 20.08 0.69 5.92
C ILE A 28 20.79 -0.22 4.90
N PRO A 29 22.10 -0.52 5.07
CA PRO A 29 22.88 -1.30 4.08
C PRO A 29 22.32 -2.70 3.80
N SER A 30 21.64 -3.30 4.79
CA SER A 30 21.01 -4.62 4.64
C SER A 30 19.63 -4.58 3.96
N ALA A 31 19.09 -3.40 3.66
CA ALA A 31 17.77 -3.27 3.06
C ALA A 31 17.75 -3.81 1.62
N ARG A 32 16.74 -4.63 1.31
CA ARG A 32 16.50 -5.18 -0.02
C ARG A 32 15.01 -5.17 -0.34
N ARG A 33 14.65 -4.63 -1.49
CA ARG A 33 13.29 -4.77 -2.03
C ARG A 33 13.14 -6.15 -2.65
N ILE A 34 12.25 -6.97 -2.09
CA ILE A 34 11.99 -8.33 -2.57
C ILE A 34 10.61 -8.50 -3.22
N GLY A 35 9.80 -7.44 -3.21
CA GLY A 35 8.51 -7.41 -3.90
C GLY A 35 7.76 -6.10 -3.69
N TYR A 36 6.58 -5.96 -4.28
CA TYR A 36 5.82 -4.71 -4.28
C TYR A 36 4.37 -4.95 -3.83
N HIS A 37 3.90 -4.28 -2.77
CA HIS A 37 2.58 -4.52 -2.12
C HIS A 37 2.16 -5.99 -1.93
N LEU A 38 3.13 -6.91 -1.82
CA LEU A 38 2.87 -8.31 -1.50
C LEU A 38 2.40 -8.44 -0.04
N PRO A 39 1.46 -9.37 0.27
CA PRO A 39 1.02 -9.64 1.63
C PRO A 39 2.10 -10.30 2.48
N TYR A 40 1.87 -10.30 3.79
CA TYR A 40 2.66 -11.03 4.78
C TYR A 40 2.87 -12.51 4.41
N SER A 41 1.84 -13.17 3.88
CA SER A 41 1.93 -14.58 3.45
C SER A 41 2.96 -14.84 2.34
N GLN A 42 3.46 -13.80 1.66
CA GLN A 42 4.50 -13.90 0.65
C GLN A 42 5.90 -13.55 1.19
N ILE A 43 6.04 -13.25 2.48
CA ILE A 43 7.35 -13.09 3.11
C ILE A 43 8.04 -14.47 3.09
N PRO A 44 9.30 -14.56 2.60
CA PRO A 44 10.06 -15.80 2.67
C PRO A 44 10.23 -16.27 4.12
N ASP A 45 10.14 -17.58 4.36
CA ASP A 45 10.14 -18.15 5.71
C ASP A 45 11.33 -17.68 6.57
N ALA A 46 12.49 -17.50 5.95
CA ALA A 46 13.70 -17.00 6.59
C ALA A 46 13.55 -15.61 7.25
N PHE A 47 12.55 -14.81 6.87
CA PHE A 47 12.29 -13.48 7.42
C PHE A 47 10.96 -13.38 8.17
N ARG A 48 10.14 -14.44 8.17
CA ARG A 48 8.78 -14.40 8.75
C ARG A 48 8.78 -14.19 10.27
N HIS A 49 9.88 -14.55 10.93
CA HIS A 49 10.12 -14.34 12.36
C HIS A 49 10.45 -12.89 12.74
N LEU A 50 10.76 -12.02 11.77
CA LEU A 50 11.11 -10.63 12.05
C LEU A 50 9.85 -9.79 12.31
N PRO A 51 9.96 -8.75 13.16
CA PRO A 51 8.87 -7.79 13.35
C PRO A 51 8.42 -7.18 12.04
N VAL A 52 7.10 -7.00 11.89
CA VAL A 52 6.52 -6.34 10.73
C VAL A 52 6.28 -4.87 11.06
N LEU A 53 6.89 -4.00 10.25
CA LEU A 53 6.55 -2.58 10.20
C LEU A 53 5.68 -2.35 8.97
N GLY A 54 4.69 -1.48 9.11
CA GLY A 54 3.97 -1.02 7.94
C GLY A 54 3.39 0.36 8.03
N THR A 55 2.71 0.75 6.96
CA THR A 55 2.08 2.06 6.86
C THR A 55 0.65 1.96 6.34
N VAL A 56 -0.18 2.87 6.84
CA VAL A 56 -1.56 3.14 6.44
C VAL A 56 -1.74 4.63 6.19
N ARG A 57 -2.87 5.00 5.59
CA ARG A 57 -3.30 6.38 5.39
C ARG A 57 -4.68 6.56 5.99
N ASN A 58 -5.11 7.78 6.25
CA ASN A 58 -6.53 8.08 6.40
C ASN A 58 -7.30 7.46 5.20
N PRO A 59 -8.37 6.66 5.43
CA PRO A 59 -9.08 5.99 4.35
C PRO A 59 -9.68 6.96 3.31
N TRP A 60 -10.18 8.12 3.74
CA TRP A 60 -10.71 9.12 2.83
C TRP A 60 -9.60 9.69 1.93
N ASP A 61 -8.49 10.10 2.53
CA ASP A 61 -7.34 10.63 1.79
C ASP A 61 -6.74 9.58 0.84
N TYR A 62 -6.82 8.30 1.19
CA TYR A 62 -6.47 7.20 0.28
C TYR A 62 -7.35 7.22 -0.97
N TYR A 63 -8.68 7.29 -0.83
CA TYR A 63 -9.59 7.28 -1.98
C TYR A 63 -9.42 8.52 -2.86
N VAL A 64 -9.29 9.71 -2.25
CA VAL A 64 -8.96 10.96 -2.96
C VAL A 64 -7.67 10.77 -3.76
N SER A 65 -6.61 10.31 -3.10
CA SER A 65 -5.31 10.15 -3.76
C SER A 65 -5.28 9.06 -4.83
N TRP A 66 -6.02 7.97 -4.63
CA TRP A 66 -6.16 6.90 -5.60
C TRP A 66 -6.92 7.38 -6.84
N TYR A 67 -8.05 8.07 -6.67
CA TYR A 67 -8.87 8.55 -7.77
C TYR A 67 -8.10 9.53 -8.66
N HIS A 68 -7.53 10.59 -8.08
CA HIS A 68 -6.79 11.59 -8.87
C HIS A 68 -5.55 11.01 -9.54
N PHE A 69 -4.85 10.12 -8.86
CA PHE A 69 -3.69 9.47 -9.43
C PHE A 69 -4.07 8.68 -10.69
N GLN A 70 -5.15 7.90 -10.63
CA GLN A 70 -5.61 7.08 -11.76
C GLN A 70 -6.24 7.90 -12.87
N ALA A 71 -7.08 8.88 -12.53
CA ALA A 71 -7.69 9.79 -13.50
C ALA A 71 -6.65 10.60 -14.30
N GLY A 72 -5.50 10.91 -13.69
CA GLY A 72 -4.39 11.58 -14.35
C GLY A 72 -3.43 10.67 -15.13
N GLN A 73 -3.59 9.34 -15.09
CA GLN A 73 -2.75 8.44 -15.88
C GLN A 73 -3.19 8.43 -17.35
N SER A 74 -2.23 8.37 -18.27
CA SER A 74 -2.52 8.08 -19.69
C SER A 74 -3.09 6.67 -19.89
N LYS A 75 -2.77 5.74 -18.98
CA LYS A 75 -3.28 4.37 -18.97
C LYS A 75 -3.69 3.99 -17.54
N PRO A 76 -4.91 4.36 -17.10
CA PRO A 76 -5.43 3.99 -15.79
C PRO A 76 -5.52 2.47 -15.63
N ASN A 77 -5.40 1.98 -14.40
CA ASN A 77 -5.48 0.54 -14.13
C ASN A 77 -6.90 -0.03 -14.30
N ALA A 78 -7.00 -1.36 -14.37
CA ALA A 78 -8.28 -2.06 -14.53
C ALA A 78 -9.29 -1.75 -13.41
N LEU A 79 -8.82 -1.62 -12.16
CA LEU A 79 -9.67 -1.27 -11.02
C LEU A 79 -10.37 0.07 -11.24
N PHE A 80 -9.60 1.09 -11.62
CA PHE A 80 -10.16 2.42 -11.87
C PHE A 80 -11.15 2.36 -13.02
N LYS A 81 -10.75 1.83 -14.18
CA LYS A 81 -11.63 1.75 -15.37
C LYS A 81 -12.95 1.07 -15.06
N ILE A 82 -12.94 -0.05 -14.34
CA ILE A 82 -14.16 -0.79 -14.05
C ILE A 82 -15.01 -0.09 -12.98
N CYS A 83 -14.39 0.49 -11.93
CA CYS A 83 -15.14 1.19 -10.88
C CYS A 83 -15.66 2.57 -11.31
N SER A 84 -15.02 3.21 -12.29
CA SER A 84 -15.43 4.52 -12.83
C SER A 84 -16.21 4.43 -14.15
N GLU A 85 -16.51 3.21 -14.62
CA GLU A 85 -17.10 2.93 -15.93
C GLU A 85 -16.37 3.69 -17.06
N ASP A 86 -15.09 3.36 -17.23
CA ASP A 86 -14.15 3.97 -18.17
C ASP A 86 -14.08 5.50 -18.05
N ALA A 87 -14.00 5.98 -16.80
CA ALA A 87 -13.91 7.39 -16.42
C ALA A 87 -15.15 8.24 -16.78
N THR A 88 -16.31 7.62 -16.97
CA THR A 88 -17.58 8.33 -17.18
C THR A 88 -18.21 8.79 -15.86
N LEU A 89 -17.90 8.11 -14.74
CA LEU A 89 -18.38 8.46 -13.41
C LEU A 89 -17.49 9.53 -12.75
N ASP A 90 -18.11 10.33 -11.89
CA ASP A 90 -17.40 11.28 -11.04
C ASP A 90 -16.70 10.61 -9.84
N PHE A 91 -16.04 11.41 -9.00
CA PHE A 91 -15.35 10.94 -7.81
C PHE A 91 -16.28 10.19 -6.85
N SER A 92 -17.45 10.75 -6.54
CA SER A 92 -18.37 10.20 -5.54
C SER A 92 -18.92 8.84 -5.98
N ALA A 93 -19.38 8.73 -7.23
CA ALA A 93 -19.90 7.49 -7.79
C ALA A 93 -18.80 6.43 -7.93
N THR A 94 -17.60 6.82 -8.37
CA THR A 94 -16.45 5.90 -8.49
C THR A 94 -16.02 5.36 -7.13
N VAL A 95 -15.90 6.23 -6.12
CA VAL A 95 -15.51 5.80 -4.76
C VAL A 95 -16.60 4.96 -4.11
N ARG A 96 -17.89 5.29 -4.31
CA ARG A 96 -18.99 4.45 -3.85
C ARG A 96 -18.88 3.03 -4.39
N ASN A 97 -18.66 2.87 -5.69
CA ASN A 97 -18.47 1.56 -6.33
C ASN A 97 -17.29 0.77 -5.73
N LEU A 98 -16.25 1.47 -5.28
CA LEU A 98 -15.09 0.84 -4.67
C LEU A 98 -15.33 0.50 -3.20
N VAL A 99 -15.98 1.38 -2.43
CA VAL A 99 -16.33 1.14 -1.02
C VAL A 99 -17.33 0.00 -0.89
N THR A 100 -18.30 -0.13 -1.78
CA THR A 100 -19.31 -1.20 -1.76
C THR A 100 -18.99 -2.35 -2.72
N LEU A 101 -17.70 -2.52 -3.09
CA LEU A 101 -17.31 -3.48 -4.12
C LEU A 101 -17.72 -4.93 -3.78
N CYS A 102 -17.69 -5.29 -2.49
CA CYS A 102 -18.09 -6.62 -2.03
C CYS A 102 -19.58 -6.94 -2.27
N GLU A 103 -20.42 -5.92 -2.42
CA GLU A 103 -21.87 -6.04 -2.66
C GLU A 103 -22.21 -6.10 -4.17
N ALA A 104 -21.22 -5.96 -5.06
CA ALA A 104 -21.41 -5.81 -6.50
C ALA A 104 -20.83 -7.01 -7.29
N PRO A 105 -21.52 -8.16 -7.33
CA PRO A 105 -21.00 -9.40 -7.90
C PRO A 105 -20.54 -9.27 -9.37
N GLU A 106 -21.32 -8.59 -10.20
CA GLU A 106 -20.99 -8.39 -11.62
C GLU A 106 -19.72 -7.54 -11.82
N ARG A 107 -19.48 -6.57 -10.92
CA ARG A 107 -18.27 -5.74 -10.96
C ARG A 107 -17.05 -6.53 -10.52
N VAL A 108 -17.20 -7.39 -9.51
CA VAL A 108 -16.16 -8.33 -9.09
C VAL A 108 -15.79 -9.27 -10.24
N ASP A 109 -16.77 -9.79 -11.00
CA ASP A 109 -16.51 -10.67 -12.14
C ASP A 109 -15.72 -9.97 -13.25
N ARG A 110 -16.11 -8.72 -13.60
CA ARG A 110 -15.34 -7.87 -14.55
C ARG A 110 -13.91 -7.65 -14.08
N LEU A 111 -13.70 -7.37 -12.79
CA LEU A 111 -12.38 -7.18 -12.23
C LEU A 111 -11.57 -8.47 -12.25
N LYS A 112 -12.15 -9.60 -11.86
CA LYS A 112 -11.49 -10.91 -11.86
C LYS A 112 -10.98 -11.28 -13.24
N ALA A 113 -11.78 -11.03 -14.28
CA ALA A 113 -11.40 -11.26 -15.67
C ALA A 113 -10.23 -10.34 -16.13
N ALA A 114 -10.12 -9.14 -15.57
CA ALA A 114 -9.09 -8.16 -15.94
C ALA A 114 -7.79 -8.28 -15.11
N PHE A 115 -7.81 -8.95 -13.96
CA PHE A 115 -6.66 -9.06 -13.06
C PHE A 115 -5.80 -10.30 -13.35
N PRO A 116 -4.47 -10.20 -13.13
CA PRO A 116 -3.54 -11.28 -13.44
C PRO A 116 -3.73 -12.49 -12.51
N GLU A 117 -3.29 -13.66 -12.97
CA GLU A 117 -3.29 -14.89 -12.17
C GLU A 117 -2.28 -14.86 -11.03
N HIS A 118 -1.10 -14.33 -11.33
CA HIS A 118 0.03 -14.25 -10.40
C HIS A 118 0.38 -12.79 -10.10
N PHE A 119 1.08 -12.57 -8.99
CA PHE A 119 1.60 -11.26 -8.64
C PHE A 119 2.59 -10.76 -9.70
N VAL A 120 2.40 -9.52 -10.12
CA VAL A 120 3.20 -8.87 -11.19
C VAL A 120 4.22 -7.86 -10.65
N ASN A 121 4.23 -7.64 -9.33
CA ASN A 121 5.19 -6.77 -8.60
C ASN A 121 5.15 -5.28 -9.00
N TYR A 122 3.98 -4.76 -9.38
CA TYR A 122 3.73 -3.33 -9.57
C TYR A 122 2.27 -2.97 -9.28
N GLY A 123 1.96 -1.66 -9.21
CA GLY A 123 0.60 -1.16 -8.98
C GLY A 123 0.03 -1.64 -7.65
N LEU A 124 -1.27 -1.96 -7.59
CA LEU A 124 -1.87 -2.56 -6.39
C LEU A 124 -1.38 -3.98 -6.10
N ASN A 125 -0.79 -4.64 -7.10
CA ASN A 125 -0.31 -6.02 -7.06
C ASN A 125 -1.32 -7.02 -6.47
N LEU A 126 -2.55 -6.99 -6.97
CA LEU A 126 -3.59 -7.98 -6.66
C LEU A 126 -3.68 -9.00 -7.80
N THR A 127 -4.14 -10.20 -7.46
CA THR A 127 -4.48 -11.26 -8.44
C THR A 127 -5.98 -11.40 -8.58
N ARG A 128 -6.44 -12.19 -9.56
CA ARG A 128 -7.84 -12.57 -9.71
C ARG A 128 -8.43 -13.20 -8.44
N ASP A 129 -7.64 -14.01 -7.71
CA ASP A 129 -8.08 -14.63 -6.46
C ASP A 129 -8.20 -13.61 -5.32
N CYS A 130 -7.34 -12.58 -5.31
CA CYS A 130 -7.51 -11.47 -4.39
C CYS A 130 -8.84 -10.76 -4.63
N ILE A 131 -9.20 -10.52 -5.90
CA ILE A 131 -10.46 -9.88 -6.27
C ILE A 131 -11.67 -10.76 -5.89
N GLU A 132 -11.60 -12.08 -6.11
CA GLU A 132 -12.67 -12.99 -5.69
C GLU A 132 -12.94 -12.91 -4.18
N ASN A 133 -11.87 -12.86 -3.39
CA ASN A 133 -11.98 -12.77 -1.93
C ASN A 133 -12.62 -11.45 -1.43
N VAL A 134 -12.70 -10.40 -2.27
CA VAL A 134 -13.45 -9.19 -1.91
C VAL A 134 -14.93 -9.50 -1.71
N ARG A 135 -15.51 -10.36 -2.57
CA ARG A 135 -16.93 -10.76 -2.52
C ARG A 135 -17.30 -11.35 -1.16
N ALA A 136 -16.48 -12.25 -0.64
CA ALA A 136 -16.73 -12.96 0.62
C ALA A 136 -16.35 -12.14 1.86
N SER A 137 -15.67 -11.00 1.70
CA SER A 137 -15.11 -10.26 2.85
C SER A 137 -16.17 -9.49 3.64
N GLY A 138 -17.23 -8.98 2.99
CA GLY A 138 -18.15 -8.02 3.61
C GLY A 138 -17.49 -6.68 3.98
N LEU A 139 -16.27 -6.42 3.49
CA LEU A 139 -15.48 -5.23 3.82
C LEU A 139 -15.47 -4.24 2.67
N GLY A 140 -15.32 -2.95 3.01
CA GLY A 140 -14.96 -1.95 2.02
C GLY A 140 -13.53 -2.14 1.52
N PHE A 141 -13.27 -1.73 0.26
CA PHE A 141 -12.03 -2.06 -0.43
C PHE A 141 -10.75 -1.65 0.31
N TYR A 142 -10.71 -0.48 0.95
CA TYR A 142 -9.56 -0.06 1.74
C TYR A 142 -9.26 -1.03 2.90
N THR A 143 -10.28 -1.39 3.67
CA THR A 143 -10.16 -2.33 4.80
C THR A 143 -9.76 -3.71 4.29
N PHE A 144 -10.36 -4.16 3.18
CA PHE A 144 -9.94 -5.39 2.51
C PHE A 144 -8.43 -5.38 2.16
N LEU A 145 -7.93 -4.30 1.56
CA LEU A 145 -6.50 -4.21 1.22
C LEU A 145 -5.61 -4.25 2.46
N HIS A 146 -6.02 -3.56 3.53
CA HIS A 146 -5.31 -3.55 4.81
C HIS A 146 -5.23 -4.96 5.40
N ASP A 147 -6.37 -5.60 5.63
CA ASP A 147 -6.44 -6.89 6.31
C ASP A 147 -5.72 -7.95 5.49
N ARG A 148 -5.91 -7.96 4.18
CA ARG A 148 -5.21 -8.86 3.27
C ARG A 148 -3.68 -8.65 3.30
N LEU A 149 -3.20 -7.41 3.40
CA LEU A 149 -1.76 -7.12 3.41
C LEU A 149 -1.08 -7.67 4.66
N TYR A 150 -1.73 -7.54 5.82
CA TYR A 150 -1.16 -7.88 7.13
C TYR A 150 -1.65 -9.22 7.68
N ALA A 151 -2.58 -9.92 7.02
CA ALA A 151 -3.10 -11.22 7.46
C ALA A 151 -1.97 -12.22 7.78
N GLY A 152 -1.96 -12.70 9.03
CA GLY A 152 -0.97 -13.63 9.56
C GLY A 152 0.27 -12.98 10.21
N ALA A 153 0.43 -11.66 10.12
CA ALA A 153 1.47 -10.95 10.87
C ALA A 153 1.12 -10.92 12.35
N ASP A 154 2.08 -11.32 13.19
CA ASP A 154 1.98 -11.17 14.65
C ASP A 154 2.31 -9.72 15.04
N ASP A 155 1.35 -9.05 15.71
CA ASP A 155 1.42 -7.65 16.19
C ASP A 155 2.17 -6.66 15.25
N PRO A 156 1.70 -6.44 14.00
CA PRO A 156 2.37 -5.54 13.09
C PRO A 156 2.31 -4.10 13.60
N ARG A 157 3.46 -3.42 13.60
CA ARG A 157 3.54 -1.99 13.98
C ARG A 157 3.19 -1.13 12.78
N ILE A 158 1.96 -0.62 12.78
CA ILE A 158 1.43 0.16 11.66
C ILE A 158 1.52 1.66 11.95
N LEU A 159 2.26 2.37 11.10
CA LEU A 159 2.43 3.82 11.16
C LEU A 159 1.40 4.53 10.27
N ARG A 160 0.98 5.72 10.69
CA ARG A 160 0.13 6.59 9.89
C ARG A 160 0.99 7.43 8.96
N MET A 161 0.58 7.53 7.69
CA MET A 161 1.29 8.32 6.69
C MET A 161 1.38 9.80 7.10
N GLU A 162 0.33 10.32 7.74
CA GLU A 162 0.16 11.72 8.12
C GLU A 162 1.17 12.17 9.18
N THR A 163 1.63 11.24 10.02
CA THR A 163 2.61 11.49 11.09
C THR A 163 3.92 10.74 10.87
N LEU A 164 4.13 10.21 9.66
CA LEU A 164 5.18 9.23 9.36
C LEU A 164 6.57 9.72 9.76
N ARG A 165 6.94 10.97 9.44
CA ARG A 165 8.25 11.53 9.79
C ARG A 165 8.49 11.59 11.30
N LYS A 166 7.44 11.87 12.07
CA LYS A 166 7.50 11.97 13.53
C LYS A 166 7.59 10.59 14.17
N ASP A 167 6.85 9.62 13.65
CA ASP A 167 6.66 8.33 14.32
C ASP A 167 7.74 7.30 13.93
N LEU A 168 8.30 7.41 12.73
CA LEU A 168 9.26 6.45 12.19
C LEU A 168 10.51 6.23 13.08
N PRO A 169 11.17 7.27 13.65
CA PRO A 169 12.32 7.07 14.53
C PRO A 169 12.05 6.20 15.77
N GLY A 170 10.82 6.23 16.27
CA GLY A 170 10.39 5.51 17.47
C GLY A 170 10.17 4.02 17.25
N VAL A 171 9.93 3.58 16.01
CA VAL A 171 9.63 2.17 15.70
C VAL A 171 10.76 1.42 15.01
N LEU A 172 11.79 2.12 14.51
CA LEU A 172 12.99 1.54 13.92
C LEU A 172 13.94 1.03 15.01
N THR A 173 13.58 -0.08 15.64
CA THR A 173 14.37 -0.74 16.68
C THR A 173 15.52 -1.55 16.08
N GLY A 174 16.62 -1.65 16.82
CA GLY A 174 17.75 -2.52 16.45
C GLY A 174 18.65 -2.01 15.33
N LEU A 175 18.45 -0.78 14.83
CA LEU A 175 19.40 -0.11 13.94
C LEU A 175 20.70 0.20 14.70
N SER A 176 21.84 0.10 14.00
CA SER A 176 23.12 0.54 14.51
C SER A 176 23.19 2.07 14.64
N GLY A 177 24.16 2.58 15.40
CA GLY A 177 24.39 4.03 15.54
C GLY A 177 24.52 4.76 14.19
N PRO A 178 25.37 4.28 13.26
CA PRO A 178 25.50 4.88 11.93
C PRO A 178 24.20 4.85 11.11
N GLU A 179 23.48 3.73 11.12
CA GLU A 179 22.18 3.63 10.41
C GLU A 179 21.18 4.65 10.98
N ARG A 180 21.10 4.78 12.32
CA ARG A 180 20.21 5.75 12.97
C ARG A 180 20.56 7.20 12.60
N MET A 181 21.84 7.56 12.57
CA MET A 181 22.27 8.89 12.14
C MET A 181 21.86 9.18 10.69
N LEU A 182 22.03 8.21 9.78
CA LEU A 182 21.62 8.35 8.37
C LEU A 182 20.10 8.49 8.23
N VAL A 183 19.32 7.76 9.03
CA VAL A 183 17.86 7.90 9.04
C VAL A 183 17.45 9.29 9.53
N ASP A 184 18.01 9.75 10.64
CA ASP A 184 17.67 11.07 11.21
C ASP A 184 18.02 12.20 10.24
N ASP A 185 19.16 12.11 9.54
CA ASP A 185 19.53 13.05 8.49
C ASP A 185 18.56 13.01 7.29
N PHE A 186 18.20 11.81 6.82
CA PHE A 186 17.23 11.64 5.73
C PHE A 186 15.87 12.29 6.08
N LEU A 187 15.38 12.06 7.29
CA LEU A 187 14.07 12.56 7.73
C LEU A 187 14.00 14.10 7.78
N ARG A 188 15.13 14.76 8.06
CA ARG A 188 15.25 16.23 8.08
C ARG A 188 15.46 16.85 6.70
N SER A 189 16.14 16.15 5.81
CA SER A 189 16.62 16.73 4.54
C SER A 189 15.72 16.47 3.33
N VAL A 190 14.98 15.37 3.30
CA VAL A 190 14.22 14.97 2.11
C VAL A 190 12.86 15.70 2.08
N PRO A 191 12.49 16.40 1.00
CA PRO A 191 11.17 17.03 0.86
C PRO A 191 10.06 15.99 0.78
N ASP A 192 8.80 16.43 0.84
CA ASP A 192 7.67 15.51 0.67
C ASP A 192 7.65 14.93 -0.75
N LEU A 193 7.55 13.60 -0.83
CA LEU A 193 7.60 12.85 -2.08
C LEU A 193 6.20 12.48 -2.55
N ASN A 194 5.94 12.60 -3.85
CA ASN A 194 4.65 12.25 -4.50
C ASN A 194 3.45 13.06 -3.99
N VAL A 195 3.63 14.36 -3.77
CA VAL A 195 2.52 15.30 -3.54
C VAL A 195 1.65 15.29 -4.80
N SER A 196 0.47 14.71 -4.71
CA SER A 196 -0.48 14.65 -5.82
C SER A 196 -1.36 15.88 -5.75
N ASP A 197 -1.66 16.51 -6.89
CA ASP A 197 -2.61 17.63 -6.92
C ASP A 197 -4.02 17.11 -6.60
N HIS A 198 -4.68 17.73 -5.63
CA HIS A 198 -5.98 17.30 -5.10
C HIS A 198 -6.96 18.46 -5.25
N LYS A 199 -8.08 18.24 -5.95
CA LYS A 199 -9.20 19.17 -5.86
C LYS A 199 -9.81 19.06 -4.44
N PRO A 200 -10.39 20.14 -3.89
CA PRO A 200 -11.07 20.07 -2.60
C PRO A 200 -12.35 19.22 -2.72
N TYR A 201 -12.53 18.25 -1.80
CA TYR A 201 -13.73 17.41 -1.63
C TYR A 201 -14.12 17.35 -0.17
#